data_AF-A0A7Y0B741-F1
#
_entry.id   AF-A0A7Y0B741-F1
#
_cell.length_a   1.000
_cell.length_b   1.000
_cell.length_c   1.000
_cell.angle_alpha   90.00
_cell.angle_beta   90.00
_cell.angle_gamma   90.00
#
_symmetry.space_group_name_H-M   'P 1'
#
loop_
_entity.id
_entity.type
_entity.pdbx_description
1 polymer ?
#
loop_
_entity_poly.entity_id
_entity_poly.type
_entity_poly.pdbx_seq_one_letter_code
_entity_poly.pdbx_strand_id
1 'polypeptide(L)'
;MIVSRVRRRRRELTLALVAVPALVLGALGATPAQAAAAAAANDIRVNEVVTTGSVEDSVELYNKGTSTVDLSGWILKDENNSSKYTIASGTKLAPGAFRAFDVHGKFGLGSSDKARLYLPDGSTLVDSHSWSSHSSPSWSRCPDGTGAFKAAALTLGAPNSCDGGGGTTPAAWPGGSAVATADAANVFGGDLSGLRQDGSVLWAAQNSGKLWRLVRDGSGGWTPDTANGWSSGKTLRFPNGSGTPDGEGVTVTGAGAPAGVFVASERNGDASGTSRLSVLRYDVGGTGSALTATREWNLTADLPPTGSNAGFEAITWIPDTSLTAAGFKDASTGAPYAPAGYGAHGGGVFFLGVEGTGTIHGYVLQDSGAFTRVASIATGMAGVMEVQWEPQASRLWAVCDDTCGGQHRTLKVDAATGAFAVTAAYARPAGMPDYNNEGFALAGADECVAGGKPVYWSDDSNTGGHALRRGTVSC
;
A
#
# COMPACT_ATOMS: atom_id res chain seq x y z
N MET A 1 -36.21 -86.91 54.10
CA MET A 1 -35.10 -86.01 53.71
C MET A 1 -34.21 -86.79 52.74
N ILE A 2 -33.73 -86.11 51.69
CA ILE A 2 -32.75 -86.53 50.67
C ILE A 2 -33.34 -87.19 49.41
N VAL A 3 -33.04 -86.51 48.29
CA VAL A 3 -33.55 -86.65 46.92
C VAL A 3 -32.54 -87.40 46.05
N SER A 4 -33.07 -88.15 45.08
CA SER A 4 -32.42 -88.97 44.06
C SER A 4 -31.73 -88.18 42.93
N ARG A 5 -30.70 -88.75 42.27
CA ARG A 5 -30.77 -89.31 40.88
C ARG A 5 -29.41 -89.62 40.23
N VAL A 6 -29.35 -90.88 39.79
CA VAL A 6 -28.67 -91.58 38.68
C VAL A 6 -28.07 -90.75 37.52
N ARG A 7 -26.86 -91.18 37.09
CA ARG A 7 -26.08 -90.83 35.88
C ARG A 7 -26.69 -91.32 34.55
N ARG A 8 -26.51 -90.56 33.44
CA ARG A 8 -26.41 -91.14 32.08
C ARG A 8 -25.67 -90.23 31.08
N ARG A 9 -24.87 -90.85 30.20
CA ARG A 9 -24.02 -90.32 29.11
C ARG A 9 -24.82 -89.81 27.88
N ARG A 10 -24.24 -88.88 27.10
CA ARG A 10 -24.46 -88.63 25.64
C ARG A 10 -23.16 -88.03 25.05
N ARG A 11 -22.46 -88.70 24.11
CA ARG A 11 -22.54 -88.69 22.62
C ARG A 11 -22.05 -87.38 21.97
N GLU A 12 -20.92 -87.50 21.26
CA GLU A 12 -20.25 -86.48 20.44
C GLU A 12 -20.87 -86.33 19.05
N LEU A 13 -20.77 -85.12 18.47
CA LEU A 13 -21.08 -84.80 17.08
C LEU A 13 -19.94 -83.94 16.50
N THR A 14 -19.36 -84.44 15.40
CA THR A 14 -18.30 -83.83 14.59
C THR A 14 -18.89 -82.79 13.64
N LEU A 15 -18.26 -81.61 13.51
CA LEU A 15 -18.63 -80.56 12.55
C LEU A 15 -17.47 -80.34 11.56
N ALA A 16 -17.76 -80.44 10.26
CA ALA A 16 -16.82 -80.22 9.17
C ALA A 16 -16.62 -78.72 8.89
N LEU A 17 -15.37 -78.27 8.77
CA LEU A 17 -15.00 -76.91 8.37
C LEU A 17 -14.83 -76.83 6.85
N VAL A 18 -15.60 -75.97 6.18
CA VAL A 18 -15.42 -75.60 4.77
C VAL A 18 -14.51 -74.35 4.73
N ALA A 19 -13.37 -74.45 4.04
CA ALA A 19 -12.46 -73.32 3.81
C ALA A 19 -12.87 -72.56 2.54
N VAL A 20 -13.16 -71.26 2.67
CA VAL A 20 -13.34 -70.31 1.56
C VAL A 20 -12.08 -69.44 1.49
N PRO A 21 -11.42 -69.28 0.33
CA PRO A 21 -10.26 -68.40 0.22
C PRO A 21 -10.71 -66.94 0.17
N ALA A 22 -10.23 -66.12 1.11
CA ALA A 22 -10.41 -64.68 1.10
C ALA A 22 -9.52 -64.04 0.02
N LEU A 23 -10.12 -63.48 -1.02
CA LEU A 23 -9.46 -62.51 -1.89
C LEU A 23 -9.17 -61.23 -1.07
N VAL A 24 -7.90 -60.98 -0.80
CA VAL A 24 -7.44 -59.70 -0.24
C VAL A 24 -7.33 -58.71 -1.40
N LEU A 25 -8.36 -57.89 -1.61
CA LEU A 25 -8.20 -56.63 -2.34
C LEU A 25 -7.46 -55.66 -1.42
N GLY A 26 -6.15 -55.53 -1.62
CA GLY A 26 -5.35 -54.49 -0.97
C GLY A 26 -5.70 -53.12 -1.57
N ALA A 27 -6.64 -52.40 -0.96
CA ALA A 27 -6.80 -50.97 -1.22
C ALA A 27 -5.61 -50.23 -0.60
N LEU A 28 -4.63 -49.85 -1.43
CA LEU A 28 -3.54 -48.95 -1.06
C LEU A 28 -4.13 -47.55 -0.79
N GLY A 29 -4.55 -47.29 0.44
CA GLY A 29 -4.89 -45.94 0.90
C GLY A 29 -3.62 -45.09 1.03
N ALA A 30 -3.65 -43.86 0.53
CA ALA A 30 -2.56 -42.92 0.72
C ALA A 30 -2.32 -42.67 2.21
N THR A 31 -1.05 -42.64 2.63
CA THR A 31 -0.69 -42.32 4.01
C THR A 31 -1.06 -40.86 4.35
N PRO A 32 -1.30 -40.50 5.62
CA PRO A 32 -1.58 -39.12 6.01
C PRO A 32 -0.51 -38.11 5.56
N ALA A 33 0.75 -38.55 5.52
CA ALA A 33 1.86 -37.74 5.01
C ALA A 33 1.80 -37.49 3.49
N GLN A 34 1.39 -38.50 2.71
CA GLN A 34 1.16 -38.34 1.27
C GLN A 34 -0.08 -37.48 0.98
N ALA A 35 -1.13 -37.62 1.77
CA ALA A 35 -2.31 -36.75 1.66
C ALA A 35 -1.96 -35.28 1.97
N ALA A 36 -1.15 -35.03 3.00
CA ALA A 36 -0.67 -33.69 3.35
C ALA A 36 0.25 -33.09 2.29
N ALA A 37 1.17 -33.88 1.71
CA ALA A 37 2.03 -33.45 0.61
C ALA A 37 1.23 -33.14 -0.67
N ALA A 38 0.21 -33.94 -0.99
CA ALA A 38 -0.68 -33.70 -2.11
C ALA A 38 -1.56 -32.45 -1.90
N ALA A 39 -2.05 -32.22 -0.67
CA ALA A 39 -2.74 -30.98 -0.31
C ALA A 39 -1.84 -29.75 -0.45
N ALA A 40 -0.59 -29.81 0.03
CA ALA A 40 0.38 -28.73 -0.12
C ALA A 40 0.75 -28.47 -1.60
N ALA A 41 0.81 -29.51 -2.43
CA ALA A 41 1.01 -29.34 -3.87
C ALA A 41 -0.17 -28.59 -4.52
N ASN A 42 -1.40 -28.92 -4.10
CA ASN A 42 -2.62 -28.24 -4.53
C ASN A 42 -2.77 -26.80 -4.00
N ASP A 43 -1.79 -26.25 -3.28
CA ASP A 43 -1.76 -24.83 -2.90
C ASP A 43 -0.97 -23.96 -3.87
N ILE A 44 -0.17 -24.56 -4.75
CA ILE A 44 0.59 -23.82 -5.75
C ILE A 44 -0.26 -23.63 -7.00
N ARG A 45 -0.34 -22.39 -7.48
CA ARG A 45 -1.14 -22.00 -8.63
C ARG A 45 -0.33 -21.17 -9.59
N VAL A 46 -0.56 -21.37 -10.89
CA VAL A 46 -0.16 -20.40 -11.90
C VAL A 46 -0.95 -19.12 -11.62
N ASN A 47 -0.26 -18.00 -11.46
CA ASN A 47 -0.85 -16.75 -11.02
C ASN A 47 -0.76 -15.64 -12.05
N GLU A 48 0.36 -15.54 -12.77
CA GLU A 48 0.53 -14.57 -13.85
C GLU A 48 1.31 -15.23 -15.01
N VAL A 49 0.95 -14.89 -16.24
CA VAL A 49 1.62 -15.37 -17.46
C VAL A 49 1.86 -14.20 -18.40
N VAL A 50 3.10 -14.01 -18.82
CA VAL A 50 3.50 -12.96 -19.76
C VAL A 50 3.99 -13.61 -21.03
N THR A 51 3.42 -13.22 -22.17
CA THR A 51 3.67 -13.86 -23.47
C THR A 51 4.18 -12.89 -24.53
N THR A 52 4.33 -11.62 -24.15
CA THR A 52 4.87 -10.53 -24.99
C THR A 52 5.10 -9.28 -24.13
N GLY A 53 5.81 -8.29 -24.66
CA GLY A 53 5.93 -6.96 -24.07
C GLY A 53 7.33 -6.64 -23.54
N SER A 54 7.39 -5.94 -22.40
CA SER A 54 8.62 -5.40 -21.83
C SER A 54 9.44 -6.39 -20.99
N VAL A 55 8.93 -7.60 -20.79
CA VAL A 55 9.65 -8.71 -20.16
C VAL A 55 9.54 -9.95 -21.05
N GLU A 56 10.54 -10.82 -20.94
CA GLU A 56 10.56 -12.10 -21.65
C GLU A 56 9.48 -13.05 -21.13
N ASP A 57 9.16 -14.08 -21.92
CA ASP A 57 8.13 -15.07 -21.60
C ASP A 57 8.31 -15.62 -20.19
N SER A 58 7.28 -15.41 -19.36
CA SER A 58 7.36 -15.67 -17.92
C SER A 58 6.10 -16.34 -17.40
N VAL A 59 6.28 -17.27 -16.46
CA VAL A 59 5.18 -17.88 -15.70
C VAL A 59 5.44 -17.66 -14.22
N GLU A 60 4.48 -17.08 -13.51
CA GLU A 60 4.52 -16.88 -12.06
C GLU A 60 3.67 -17.89 -11.31
N LEU A 61 4.22 -18.37 -10.19
CA LEU A 61 3.54 -19.22 -9.25
C LEU A 61 3.22 -18.47 -7.95
N TYR A 62 2.04 -18.74 -7.38
CA TYR A 62 1.60 -18.23 -6.09
C TYR A 62 1.26 -19.39 -5.15
N ASN A 63 1.63 -19.26 -3.88
CA ASN A 63 1.25 -20.20 -2.83
C ASN A 63 0.02 -19.67 -2.06
N LYS A 64 -1.16 -20.22 -2.35
CA LYS A 64 -2.42 -19.85 -1.66
C LYS A 64 -2.60 -20.54 -0.31
N GLY A 65 -1.69 -21.46 0.04
CA GLY A 65 -1.75 -22.28 1.25
C GLY A 65 -1.19 -21.58 2.47
N THR A 66 -1.14 -22.30 3.58
CA THR A 66 -0.65 -21.81 4.88
C THR A 66 0.73 -22.37 5.26
N SER A 67 1.34 -23.20 4.41
CA SER A 67 2.66 -23.78 4.64
C SER A 67 3.63 -23.49 3.48
N THR A 68 4.93 -23.46 3.79
CA THR A 68 5.96 -23.32 2.75
C THR A 68 6.03 -24.60 1.91
N VAL A 69 6.02 -24.46 0.58
CA VAL A 69 6.11 -25.59 -0.36
C VAL A 69 7.48 -25.59 -1.03
N ASP A 70 8.10 -26.77 -1.14
CA ASP A 70 9.32 -26.97 -1.90
C ASP A 70 8.98 -27.30 -3.37
N LEU A 71 9.38 -26.41 -4.27
CA LEU A 71 9.15 -26.50 -5.71
C LEU A 71 10.31 -27.18 -6.45
N SER A 72 11.30 -27.72 -5.74
CA SER A 72 12.45 -28.39 -6.34
C SER A 72 12.02 -29.48 -7.33
N GLY A 73 12.46 -29.36 -8.57
CA GLY A 73 12.18 -30.34 -9.63
C GLY A 73 10.77 -30.28 -10.23
N TRP A 74 9.90 -29.38 -9.77
CA TRP A 74 8.60 -29.13 -10.42
C TRP A 74 8.82 -28.62 -11.84
N ILE A 75 7.81 -28.80 -12.71
CA ILE A 75 7.98 -28.63 -14.15
C ILE A 75 6.92 -27.68 -14.70
N LEU A 76 7.38 -26.64 -15.42
CA LEU A 76 6.55 -25.76 -16.23
C LEU A 76 6.60 -26.20 -17.70
N LYS A 77 5.46 -26.13 -18.41
CA LYS A 77 5.35 -26.42 -19.84
C LYS A 77 4.42 -25.40 -20.54
N ASP A 78 4.69 -25.17 -21.83
CA ASP A 78 3.77 -24.53 -22.80
C ASP A 78 2.66 -25.54 -23.23
N GLU A 79 2.00 -25.42 -24.38
CA GLU A 79 1.09 -26.44 -24.95
C GLU A 79 1.81 -27.72 -25.44
N ASN A 80 3.08 -27.65 -25.83
CA ASN A 80 3.85 -28.77 -26.34
C ASN A 80 4.35 -29.69 -25.21
N ASN A 81 3.94 -30.95 -25.21
CA ASN A 81 4.31 -31.92 -24.17
C ASN A 81 5.83 -32.19 -24.06
N SER A 82 6.61 -31.88 -25.10
CA SER A 82 8.06 -32.09 -25.15
C SER A 82 8.84 -30.91 -24.56
N SER A 83 8.28 -29.71 -24.55
CA SER A 83 8.87 -28.51 -23.94
C SER A 83 8.81 -28.63 -22.41
N LYS A 84 9.88 -28.23 -21.72
CA LYS A 84 9.91 -28.22 -20.25
C LYS A 84 10.91 -27.23 -19.67
N TYR A 85 10.52 -26.60 -18.57
CA TYR A 85 11.38 -25.86 -17.66
C TYR A 85 11.31 -26.56 -16.30
N THR A 86 12.46 -27.04 -15.81
CA THR A 86 12.54 -27.69 -14.49
C THR A 86 13.02 -26.68 -13.45
N ILE A 87 12.23 -26.49 -12.40
CA ILE A 87 12.55 -25.58 -11.30
C ILE A 87 13.75 -26.12 -10.51
N ALA A 88 14.75 -25.26 -10.30
CA ALA A 88 16.00 -25.62 -9.64
C ALA A 88 15.79 -26.10 -8.19
N SER A 89 16.65 -27.01 -7.74
CA SER A 89 16.64 -27.51 -6.35
C SER A 89 16.84 -26.38 -5.33
N GLY A 90 16.19 -26.49 -4.18
CA GLY A 90 16.21 -25.49 -3.11
C GLY A 90 15.20 -24.36 -3.29
N THR A 91 14.38 -24.39 -4.35
CA THR A 91 13.34 -23.39 -4.57
C THR A 91 12.17 -23.64 -3.63
N LYS A 92 12.00 -22.78 -2.63
CA LYS A 92 10.87 -22.82 -1.70
C LYS A 92 9.98 -21.61 -1.89
N LEU A 93 8.67 -21.80 -1.74
CA LEU A 93 7.66 -20.75 -1.83
C LEU A 93 6.86 -20.68 -0.53
N ALA A 94 7.05 -19.60 0.23
CA ALA A 94 6.35 -19.36 1.49
C ALA A 94 4.85 -19.10 1.26
N PRO A 95 4.00 -19.23 2.29
CA PRO A 95 2.58 -18.84 2.23
C PRO A 95 2.43 -17.40 1.73
N GLY A 96 1.52 -17.16 0.78
CA GLY A 96 1.27 -15.82 0.23
C GLY A 96 2.38 -15.26 -0.67
N ALA A 97 3.46 -16.02 -0.92
CA ALA A 97 4.56 -15.56 -1.76
C ALA A 97 4.33 -15.86 -3.24
N PHE A 98 4.93 -15.01 -4.08
CA PHE A 98 4.92 -15.08 -5.54
C PHE A 98 6.33 -15.41 -6.04
N ARG A 99 6.44 -16.15 -7.15
CA ARG A 99 7.72 -16.39 -7.82
C ARG A 99 7.55 -16.55 -9.32
N ALA A 100 8.08 -15.60 -10.06
CA ALA A 100 8.19 -15.63 -11.51
C ALA A 100 9.37 -16.50 -12.00
N PHE A 101 9.16 -17.18 -13.11
CA PHE A 101 10.16 -17.96 -13.84
C PHE A 101 10.19 -17.50 -15.29
N ASP A 102 11.33 -16.95 -15.72
CA ASP A 102 11.63 -16.71 -17.14
C ASP A 102 11.82 -18.05 -17.85
N VAL A 103 10.97 -18.31 -18.85
CA VAL A 103 10.95 -19.53 -19.64
C VAL A 103 11.47 -19.34 -21.07
N HIS A 104 11.78 -18.11 -21.50
CA HIS A 104 12.11 -17.72 -22.87
C HIS A 104 13.30 -18.49 -23.47
N GLY A 105 14.24 -18.96 -22.64
CA GLY A 105 15.35 -19.82 -23.05
C GLY A 105 15.04 -21.33 -23.13
N LYS A 106 13.84 -21.78 -22.78
CA LYS A 106 13.42 -23.19 -22.75
C LYS A 106 12.25 -23.49 -23.69
N PHE A 107 11.30 -22.56 -23.80
CA PHE A 107 10.19 -22.60 -24.74
C PHE A 107 9.60 -21.19 -24.87
N GLY A 108 8.85 -20.94 -25.95
CA GLY A 108 8.13 -19.69 -26.14
C GLY A 108 6.67 -19.82 -25.73
N LEU A 109 6.06 -18.71 -25.30
CA LEU A 109 4.63 -18.62 -25.02
C LEU A 109 3.93 -17.90 -26.17
N GLY A 110 3.35 -18.69 -27.07
CA GLY A 110 2.76 -18.19 -28.32
C GLY A 110 1.45 -17.42 -28.15
N SER A 111 0.93 -16.88 -29.25
CA SER A 111 -0.34 -16.15 -29.26
C SER A 111 -1.55 -17.01 -28.91
N SER A 112 -1.53 -18.32 -29.20
CA SER A 112 -2.57 -19.26 -28.79
C SER A 112 -1.91 -20.47 -28.17
N ASP A 113 -1.85 -20.51 -26.84
CA ASP A 113 -0.97 -21.42 -26.10
C ASP A 113 -1.51 -21.68 -24.67
N LYS A 114 -0.75 -22.42 -23.86
CA LYS A 114 -1.05 -22.73 -22.46
C LYS A 114 0.19 -22.62 -21.57
N ALA A 115 0.00 -22.25 -20.30
CA ALA A 115 0.98 -22.46 -19.25
C ALA A 115 0.50 -23.60 -18.35
N ARG A 116 1.35 -24.59 -18.07
CA ARG A 116 1.00 -25.79 -17.30
C ARG A 116 2.05 -26.07 -16.23
N LEU A 117 1.59 -26.33 -15.01
CA LEU A 117 2.42 -26.68 -13.85
C LEU A 117 2.25 -28.17 -13.51
N TYR A 118 3.37 -28.88 -13.41
CA TYR A 118 3.42 -30.30 -13.07
C TYR A 118 4.29 -30.55 -11.84
N LEU A 119 3.98 -31.64 -11.12
CA LEU A 119 4.86 -32.20 -10.11
C LEU A 119 6.17 -32.74 -10.73
N PRO A 120 7.19 -33.05 -9.90
CA PRO A 120 8.47 -33.58 -10.37
C PRO A 120 8.38 -34.89 -11.17
N ASP A 121 7.28 -35.64 -11.06
CA ASP A 121 7.03 -36.83 -11.89
C ASP A 121 6.79 -36.50 -13.38
N GLY A 122 6.55 -35.23 -13.71
CA GLY A 122 6.32 -34.73 -15.06
C GLY A 122 5.01 -35.13 -15.73
N SER A 123 4.09 -35.74 -14.98
CA SER A 123 2.82 -36.29 -15.46
C SER A 123 1.60 -35.85 -14.65
N THR A 124 1.76 -35.58 -13.36
CA THR A 124 0.70 -35.07 -12.49
C THR A 124 0.56 -33.56 -12.67
N LEU A 125 -0.51 -33.15 -13.35
CA LEU A 125 -0.85 -31.74 -13.54
C LEU A 125 -1.38 -31.15 -12.23
N VAL A 126 -0.83 -30.00 -11.83
CA VAL A 126 -1.27 -29.25 -10.64
C VAL A 126 -2.22 -28.12 -11.03
N ASP A 127 -1.86 -27.34 -12.06
CA ASP A 127 -2.64 -26.19 -12.52
C ASP A 127 -2.30 -25.84 -13.96
N SER A 128 -3.20 -25.13 -14.64
CA SER A 128 -2.96 -24.65 -16.00
C SER A 128 -3.81 -23.44 -16.36
N HIS A 129 -3.31 -22.64 -17.30
CA HIS A 129 -4.05 -21.57 -17.97
C HIS A 129 -3.87 -21.67 -19.49
N SER A 130 -4.90 -21.31 -20.25
CA SER A 130 -4.91 -21.35 -21.72
C SER A 130 -5.43 -20.03 -22.26
N TRP A 131 -4.89 -19.58 -23.39
CA TRP A 131 -5.29 -18.34 -24.05
C TRP A 131 -5.31 -18.49 -25.58
N SER A 132 -5.95 -17.54 -26.26
CA SER A 132 -6.07 -17.48 -27.72
C SER A 132 -5.47 -16.23 -28.37
N SER A 133 -4.95 -15.30 -27.56
CA SER A 133 -4.13 -14.18 -28.02
C SER A 133 -2.95 -13.95 -27.06
N HIS A 134 -1.90 -13.25 -27.52
CA HIS A 134 -0.85 -12.78 -26.62
C HIS A 134 -1.44 -11.95 -25.48
N SER A 135 -0.73 -11.90 -24.35
CA SER A 135 -1.07 -11.03 -23.23
C SER A 135 -0.91 -9.55 -23.61
N SER A 136 -1.58 -8.66 -22.88
CA SER A 136 -1.43 -7.21 -23.07
C SER A 136 -1.78 -6.43 -21.78
N PRO A 137 -0.83 -6.23 -20.85
CA PRO A 137 0.53 -6.77 -20.82
C PRO A 137 0.64 -8.21 -20.29
N SER A 138 -0.21 -8.68 -19.37
CA SER A 138 -0.14 -10.04 -18.80
C SER A 138 -1.51 -10.73 -18.72
N TRP A 139 -1.51 -12.06 -18.61
CA TRP A 139 -2.65 -12.85 -18.17
C TRP A 139 -2.53 -13.10 -16.66
N SER A 140 -3.44 -12.53 -15.87
CA SER A 140 -3.39 -12.55 -14.41
C SER A 140 -4.59 -13.25 -13.82
N ARG A 141 -4.36 -14.06 -12.78
CA ARG A 141 -5.38 -14.74 -11.99
C ARG A 141 -5.97 -13.79 -10.95
N CYS A 142 -7.29 -13.63 -10.98
CA CYS A 142 -7.99 -12.58 -10.24
C CYS A 142 -9.23 -13.13 -9.52
N PRO A 143 -9.24 -13.26 -8.18
CA PRO A 143 -8.14 -12.99 -7.22
C PRO A 143 -6.98 -14.00 -7.31
N ASP A 144 -5.82 -13.65 -6.73
CA ASP A 144 -4.63 -14.51 -6.73
C ASP A 144 -4.93 -15.91 -6.19
N GLY A 145 -4.37 -16.92 -6.85
CA GLY A 145 -4.52 -18.34 -6.52
C GLY A 145 -5.92 -18.95 -6.59
N THR A 146 -6.98 -18.17 -6.75
CA THR A 146 -8.37 -18.67 -6.61
C THR A 146 -9.30 -18.29 -7.75
N GLY A 147 -9.07 -17.13 -8.37
CA GLY A 147 -9.97 -16.60 -9.37
C GLY A 147 -9.69 -17.03 -10.80
N ALA A 148 -10.42 -16.41 -11.72
CA ALA A 148 -10.28 -16.60 -13.16
C ALA A 148 -9.11 -15.75 -13.70
N PHE A 149 -8.53 -16.19 -14.81
CA PHE A 149 -7.55 -15.37 -15.52
C PHE A 149 -8.23 -14.29 -16.37
N LYS A 150 -7.64 -13.09 -16.40
CA LYS A 150 -7.99 -12.01 -17.32
C LYS A 150 -6.75 -11.23 -17.73
N ALA A 151 -6.86 -10.42 -18.79
CA ALA A 151 -5.80 -9.48 -19.13
C ALA A 151 -5.71 -8.41 -18.04
N ALA A 152 -4.51 -8.14 -17.52
CA ALA A 152 -4.27 -7.19 -16.44
C ALA A 152 -2.87 -6.57 -16.55
N ALA A 153 -2.55 -5.65 -15.63
CA ALA A 153 -1.22 -5.04 -15.55
C ALA A 153 -0.16 -6.07 -15.14
N LEU A 154 1.08 -5.87 -15.62
CA LEU A 154 2.23 -6.72 -15.29
C LEU A 154 2.62 -6.56 -13.81
N THR A 155 2.60 -7.65 -13.04
CA THR A 155 2.79 -7.62 -11.57
C THR A 155 3.74 -8.67 -11.01
N LEU A 156 4.60 -9.28 -11.84
CA LEU A 156 5.53 -10.33 -11.43
C LEU A 156 6.24 -10.02 -10.10
N GLY A 157 6.12 -10.93 -9.15
CA GLY A 157 6.64 -10.86 -7.78
C GLY A 157 5.66 -10.28 -6.77
N ALA A 158 4.44 -9.92 -7.18
CA ALA A 158 3.45 -9.24 -6.35
C ALA A 158 2.00 -9.66 -6.70
N PRO A 159 1.00 -9.30 -5.87
CA PRO A 159 -0.41 -9.54 -6.16
C PRO A 159 -0.87 -8.96 -7.50
N ASN A 160 -1.72 -9.70 -8.23
CA ASN A 160 -2.22 -9.26 -9.54
C ASN A 160 -3.10 -8.00 -9.45
N SER A 161 -2.86 -7.04 -10.35
CA SER A 161 -3.62 -5.79 -10.45
C SER A 161 -4.72 -5.89 -11.51
N CYS A 162 -5.81 -6.52 -11.11
CA CYS A 162 -6.85 -7.06 -11.97
C CYS A 162 -7.81 -6.05 -12.59
N ASP A 163 -8.02 -4.87 -12.00
CA ASP A 163 -9.19 -4.02 -12.33
C ASP A 163 -8.89 -2.83 -13.25
N GLY A 164 -7.75 -2.81 -13.96
CA GLY A 164 -7.42 -1.73 -14.92
C GLY A 164 -7.31 -0.33 -14.29
N GLY A 165 -7.36 -0.28 -12.98
CA GLY A 165 -7.23 0.82 -12.03
C GLY A 165 -7.26 0.11 -10.68
N GLY A 166 -6.34 0.43 -9.77
CA GLY A 166 -6.24 -0.27 -8.48
C GLY A 166 -7.63 -0.45 -7.86
N GLY A 167 -8.01 -1.71 -7.62
CA GLY A 167 -9.35 -2.04 -7.14
C GLY A 167 -9.71 -1.14 -5.96
N THR A 168 -10.86 -0.47 -6.03
CA THR A 168 -11.34 0.43 -4.96
C THR A 168 -11.80 -0.33 -3.72
N THR A 169 -11.95 -1.66 -3.84
CA THR A 169 -12.20 -2.52 -2.69
C THR A 169 -10.93 -2.61 -1.85
N PRO A 170 -10.93 -2.11 -0.61
CA PRO A 170 -9.72 -2.05 0.19
C PRO A 170 -9.24 -3.45 0.59
N ALA A 171 -7.97 -3.75 0.33
CA ALA A 171 -7.28 -4.91 0.89
C ALA A 171 -6.94 -4.68 2.37
N ALA A 172 -6.48 -5.72 3.07
CA ALA A 172 -5.95 -5.55 4.42
C ALA A 172 -4.74 -4.60 4.43
N TRP A 173 -4.58 -3.85 5.53
CA TRP A 173 -3.43 -2.97 5.76
C TRP A 173 -2.11 -3.72 5.52
N PRO A 174 -1.17 -3.17 4.71
CA PRO A 174 0.08 -3.85 4.34
C PRO A 174 1.14 -3.67 5.42
N GLY A 175 0.80 -4.01 6.66
CA GLY A 175 1.64 -3.85 7.84
C GLY A 175 1.03 -4.52 9.07
N GLY A 176 1.59 -4.23 10.25
CA GLY A 176 1.08 -4.78 11.51
C GLY A 176 -0.34 -4.29 11.84
N SER A 177 -1.16 -5.15 12.43
CA SER A 177 -2.52 -4.80 12.86
C SER A 177 -2.55 -3.97 14.15
N ALA A 178 -1.49 -4.01 14.95
CA ALA A 178 -1.41 -3.30 16.22
C ALA A 178 -1.12 -1.81 16.03
N VAL A 179 -1.91 -0.98 16.72
CA VAL A 179 -1.72 0.47 16.80
C VAL A 179 -1.57 0.89 18.26
N ALA A 180 -0.61 1.77 18.52
CA ALA A 180 -0.36 2.34 19.84
C ALA A 180 -0.46 3.87 19.80
N THR A 181 -0.61 4.50 20.96
CA THR A 181 -0.41 5.95 21.08
C THR A 181 1.08 6.29 20.84
N ALA A 182 1.33 7.48 20.31
CA ALA A 182 2.67 7.93 19.93
C ALA A 182 3.02 9.30 20.49
N ASP A 183 2.25 9.77 21.46
CA ASP A 183 2.41 11.00 22.22
C ASP A 183 2.09 10.78 23.70
N ALA A 184 2.52 11.71 24.55
CA ALA A 184 2.04 11.78 25.92
C ALA A 184 0.58 12.28 25.95
N ALA A 185 -0.14 11.99 27.04
CA ALA A 185 -1.54 12.37 27.16
C ALA A 185 -1.72 13.90 27.18
N ASN A 186 -2.67 14.39 26.38
CA ASN A 186 -3.13 15.78 26.28
C ASN A 186 -2.04 16.79 25.91
N VAL A 187 -1.11 16.41 25.03
CA VAL A 187 -0.04 17.29 24.55
C VAL A 187 -0.57 18.38 23.62
N PHE A 188 -1.41 18.00 22.65
CA PHE A 188 -1.80 18.89 21.54
C PHE A 188 -3.19 19.52 21.70
N GLY A 189 -4.08 18.85 22.43
CA GLY A 189 -5.53 19.09 22.29
C GLY A 189 -6.08 18.32 21.09
N GLY A 190 -7.20 18.77 20.53
CA GLY A 190 -7.68 18.31 19.21
C GLY A 190 -6.95 19.02 18.07
N ASP A 191 -7.48 18.94 16.86
CA ASP A 191 -7.09 19.77 15.71
C ASP A 191 -5.73 19.42 15.10
N LEU A 192 -5.12 18.29 15.47
CA LEU A 192 -3.82 17.88 14.92
C LEU A 192 -4.00 17.19 13.56
N SER A 193 -3.54 17.86 12.51
CA SER A 193 -3.71 17.44 11.13
C SER A 193 -2.40 16.89 10.56
N GLY A 194 -2.10 17.22 9.30
CA GLY A 194 -1.05 16.68 8.46
C GLY A 194 0.31 16.54 9.13
N LEU A 195 1.00 15.47 8.75
CA LEU A 195 2.26 15.04 9.33
C LEU A 195 3.35 14.94 8.27
N ARG A 196 4.58 15.36 8.60
CA ARG A 196 5.74 15.12 7.75
C ARG A 196 6.99 14.84 8.56
N GLN A 197 7.55 13.65 8.36
CA GLN A 197 8.88 13.35 8.89
C GLN A 197 9.98 13.94 7.99
N ASP A 198 10.93 14.64 8.62
CA ASP A 198 12.16 15.18 8.03
C ASP A 198 13.35 14.77 8.92
N GLY A 199 13.97 13.64 8.58
CA GLY A 199 15.01 13.01 9.40
C GLY A 199 14.51 12.64 10.79
N SER A 200 15.09 13.26 11.83
CA SER A 200 14.75 13.02 13.23
C SER A 200 13.61 13.91 13.77
N VAL A 201 12.99 14.72 12.90
CA VAL A 201 11.91 15.64 13.26
C VAL A 201 10.61 15.16 12.61
N LEU A 202 9.53 15.16 13.38
CA LEU A 202 8.18 15.08 12.85
C LEU A 202 7.56 16.47 12.91
N TRP A 203 7.23 17.03 11.75
CA TRP A 203 6.42 18.23 11.64
C TRP A 203 4.95 17.84 11.70
N ALA A 204 4.15 18.62 12.42
CA ALA A 204 2.71 18.44 12.50
C ALA A 204 2.00 19.78 12.36
N ALA A 205 1.09 19.89 11.40
CA ALA A 205 0.17 21.01 11.31
C ALA A 205 -0.93 20.86 12.37
N GLN A 206 -1.48 21.98 12.82
CA GLN A 206 -2.66 22.00 13.67
C GLN A 206 -3.62 23.05 13.12
N ASN A 207 -4.85 22.67 12.80
CA ASN A 207 -5.82 23.48 12.07
C ASN A 207 -6.22 24.77 12.85
N SER A 208 -6.05 24.75 14.18
CA SER A 208 -6.08 25.96 15.04
C SER A 208 -4.96 27.00 14.78
N GLY A 209 -4.15 26.83 13.74
CA GLY A 209 -3.15 27.79 13.27
C GLY A 209 -1.79 27.67 13.95
N LYS A 210 -1.36 26.44 14.20
CA LYS A 210 -0.02 26.14 14.72
C LYS A 210 0.74 25.18 13.84
N LEU A 211 2.06 25.29 13.94
CA LEU A 211 2.99 24.27 13.47
C LEU A 211 3.76 23.73 14.67
N TRP A 212 3.91 22.42 14.73
CA TRP A 212 4.69 21.73 15.75
C TRP A 212 5.97 21.17 15.14
N ARG A 213 7.05 21.30 15.91
CA ARG A 213 8.29 20.58 15.71
C ARG A 213 8.38 19.52 16.79
N LEU A 214 8.32 18.25 16.41
CA LEU A 214 8.37 17.14 17.36
C LEU A 214 9.70 16.41 17.25
N VAL A 215 10.20 15.95 18.38
CA VAL A 215 11.41 15.14 18.51
C VAL A 215 11.05 13.80 19.14
N ARG A 216 11.90 12.78 18.95
CA ARG A 216 11.69 11.46 19.53
C ARG A 216 11.70 11.52 21.05
N ASP A 217 10.80 10.77 21.68
CA ASP A 217 10.67 10.68 23.14
C ASP A 217 11.57 9.59 23.78
N GLY A 218 12.18 8.72 22.98
CA GLY A 218 12.96 7.56 23.43
C GLY A 218 12.17 6.26 23.65
N SER A 219 10.83 6.31 23.63
CA SER A 219 9.89 5.16 23.61
C SER A 219 9.31 4.89 22.21
N GLY A 220 9.81 5.61 21.21
CA GLY A 220 9.42 5.53 19.81
C GLY A 220 8.16 6.34 19.47
N GLY A 221 7.70 7.19 20.40
CA GLY A 221 6.74 8.25 20.17
C GLY A 221 7.44 9.59 19.92
N TRP A 222 6.66 10.65 20.02
CA TRP A 222 7.04 12.01 19.70
C TRP A 222 6.60 12.96 20.82
N THR A 223 7.41 13.99 21.05
CA THR A 223 7.14 15.04 22.04
C THR A 223 7.52 16.40 21.46
N PRO A 224 6.85 17.50 21.84
CA PRO A 224 7.23 18.84 21.41
C PRO A 224 8.70 19.13 21.70
N ASP A 225 9.40 19.69 20.72
CA ASP A 225 10.72 20.23 20.94
C ASP A 225 10.65 21.36 21.97
N THR A 226 11.49 21.29 23.00
CA THR A 226 11.56 22.31 24.05
C THR A 226 12.54 23.44 23.72
N ALA A 227 13.33 23.29 22.66
CA ALA A 227 14.24 24.33 22.19
C ALA A 227 13.54 25.38 21.33
N ASN A 228 14.18 26.55 21.19
CA ASN A 228 13.88 27.59 20.19
C ASN A 228 12.40 28.01 20.10
N GLY A 229 11.64 27.94 21.20
CA GLY A 229 10.24 28.38 21.26
C GLY A 229 9.22 27.39 20.68
N TRP A 230 9.56 26.09 20.59
CA TRP A 230 8.67 25.05 20.05
C TRP A 230 7.81 24.33 21.09
N SER A 231 8.02 24.60 22.39
CA SER A 231 7.41 23.84 23.50
C SER A 231 5.88 23.80 23.51
N SER A 232 5.23 24.72 22.79
CA SER A 232 3.77 24.82 22.68
C SER A 232 3.30 24.98 21.24
N GLY A 233 4.15 24.55 20.28
CA GLY A 233 4.01 24.85 18.87
C GLY A 233 4.26 26.33 18.60
N LYS A 234 4.37 26.69 17.32
CA LYS A 234 4.46 28.09 16.89
C LYS A 234 3.20 28.49 16.15
N THR A 235 2.66 29.65 16.49
CA THR A 235 1.51 30.21 15.79
C THR A 235 1.91 30.61 14.37
N LEU A 236 1.08 30.28 13.39
CA LEU A 236 1.28 30.63 12.00
C LEU A 236 0.57 31.95 11.65
N ARG A 237 1.17 32.74 10.76
CA ARG A 237 0.60 33.97 10.19
C ARG A 237 0.75 33.99 8.68
N PHE A 238 -0.16 34.67 7.98
CA PHE A 238 -0.02 34.98 6.56
C PHE A 238 1.12 35.98 6.31
N PRO A 239 1.56 36.23 5.06
CA PRO A 239 2.74 37.05 4.80
C PRO A 239 2.71 38.49 5.31
N ASN A 240 1.52 39.05 5.54
CA ASN A 240 1.34 40.37 6.13
C ASN A 240 1.50 40.38 7.67
N GLY A 241 1.74 39.24 8.29
CA GLY A 241 1.87 39.07 9.74
C GLY A 241 0.54 38.99 10.49
N SER A 242 -0.61 38.97 9.81
CA SER A 242 -1.94 38.85 10.41
C SER A 242 -2.71 37.64 9.88
N GLY A 243 -3.88 37.38 10.44
CA GLY A 243 -4.69 36.20 10.14
C GLY A 243 -4.16 34.93 10.82
N THR A 244 -5.02 33.93 10.92
CA THR A 244 -4.71 32.62 11.48
C THR A 244 -4.91 31.61 10.35
N PRO A 245 -3.83 31.14 9.68
CA PRO A 245 -3.96 30.09 8.69
C PRO A 245 -4.59 28.87 9.33
N ASP A 246 -5.65 28.36 8.70
CA ASP A 246 -6.23 27.08 9.07
C ASP A 246 -5.41 25.98 8.41
N GLY A 247 -4.38 25.51 9.12
CA GLY A 247 -3.30 24.74 8.54
C GLY A 247 -3.55 23.24 8.67
N GLU A 248 -3.77 22.57 7.54
CA GLU A 248 -4.15 21.16 7.52
C GLU A 248 -3.03 20.23 7.08
N GLY A 249 -2.20 20.66 6.12
CA GLY A 249 -1.11 19.82 5.61
C GLY A 249 0.25 20.42 5.91
N VAL A 250 1.29 19.60 6.10
CA VAL A 250 2.68 20.08 6.19
C VAL A 250 3.63 19.26 5.34
N THR A 251 4.60 19.91 4.70
CA THR A 251 5.66 19.21 3.97
C THR A 251 6.98 20.00 3.93
N VAL A 252 8.03 19.32 3.47
CA VAL A 252 9.33 19.92 3.14
C VAL A 252 9.81 19.42 1.78
N THR A 253 10.64 20.22 1.11
CA THR A 253 11.30 19.82 -0.15
C THR A 253 12.52 18.94 0.13
N GLY A 254 13.19 18.46 -0.92
CA GLY A 254 14.45 17.70 -0.80
C GLY A 254 15.60 18.50 -0.18
N ALA A 255 15.49 19.82 -0.09
CA ALA A 255 16.45 20.68 0.61
C ALA A 255 16.21 20.75 2.14
N GLY A 256 15.16 20.08 2.64
CA GLY A 256 14.81 19.97 4.06
C GLY A 256 14.23 21.26 4.65
N ALA A 257 13.89 21.20 5.94
CA ALA A 257 13.29 22.32 6.67
C ALA A 257 14.08 23.66 6.65
N PRO A 258 15.43 23.71 6.58
CA PRO A 258 16.16 24.98 6.46
C PRO A 258 15.86 25.75 5.16
N ALA A 259 15.45 25.05 4.09
CA ALA A 259 14.98 25.68 2.86
C ALA A 259 13.50 26.11 2.95
N GLY A 260 12.83 25.81 4.05
CA GLY A 260 11.46 26.21 4.36
C GLY A 260 10.54 25.02 4.61
N VAL A 261 9.61 25.22 5.54
CA VAL A 261 8.49 24.31 5.79
C VAL A 261 7.25 24.87 5.09
N PHE A 262 6.51 24.01 4.40
CA PHE A 262 5.35 24.38 3.60
C PHE A 262 4.10 23.86 4.27
N VAL A 263 3.12 24.73 4.49
CA VAL A 263 1.83 24.37 5.10
C VAL A 263 0.72 24.63 4.08
N ALA A 264 -0.15 23.64 3.87
CA ALA A 264 -1.38 23.84 3.13
C ALA A 264 -2.45 24.34 4.09
N SER A 265 -3.19 25.36 3.66
CA SER A 265 -4.23 25.97 4.46
C SER A 265 -5.49 26.19 3.63
N GLU A 266 -6.64 25.84 4.17
CA GLU A 266 -7.90 25.97 3.44
C GLU A 266 -8.56 27.35 3.59
N ARG A 267 -8.28 28.08 4.67
CA ARG A 267 -8.88 29.39 4.95
C ARG A 267 -8.06 30.24 5.91
N ASN A 268 -8.53 31.46 6.14
CA ASN A 268 -8.13 32.26 7.29
C ASN A 268 -9.15 32.02 8.42
N GLY A 269 -8.74 31.43 9.54
CA GLY A 269 -9.58 31.18 10.71
C GLY A 269 -10.20 32.46 11.29
N ASP A 270 -9.55 33.62 11.13
CA ASP A 270 -10.13 34.92 11.54
C ASP A 270 -11.31 35.35 10.63
N ALA A 271 -11.49 34.70 9.47
CA ALA A 271 -12.53 34.93 8.48
C ALA A 271 -13.03 33.59 7.89
N SER A 272 -13.50 32.69 8.75
CA SER A 272 -13.65 31.26 8.43
C SER A 272 -14.72 30.91 7.39
N GLY A 273 -15.61 31.84 7.05
CA GLY A 273 -16.66 31.64 6.04
C GLY A 273 -16.20 31.80 4.59
N THR A 274 -14.90 31.92 4.33
CA THR A 274 -14.36 32.13 2.98
C THR A 274 -13.11 31.29 2.75
N SER A 275 -13.14 30.46 1.70
CA SER A 275 -12.01 29.65 1.29
C SER A 275 -10.83 30.53 0.86
N ARG A 276 -9.64 30.13 1.27
CA ARG A 276 -8.35 30.72 0.90
C ARG A 276 -7.33 29.59 0.77
N LEU A 277 -7.54 28.72 -0.23
CA LEU A 277 -6.74 27.54 -0.52
C LEU A 277 -5.30 27.94 -0.83
N SER A 278 -4.43 27.89 0.17
CA SER A 278 -3.10 28.48 0.14
C SER A 278 -2.02 27.46 0.44
N VAL A 279 -0.87 27.61 -0.22
CA VAL A 279 0.39 27.03 0.25
C VAL A 279 1.23 28.15 0.84
N LEU A 280 1.65 27.98 2.09
CA LEU A 280 2.41 28.96 2.87
C LEU A 280 3.79 28.43 3.18
N ARG A 281 4.85 29.19 2.86
CA ARG A 281 6.24 28.81 3.17
C ARG A 281 6.73 29.57 4.40
N TYR A 282 7.26 28.86 5.38
CA TYR A 282 7.80 29.39 6.62
C TYR A 282 9.30 29.15 6.74
N ASP A 283 10.04 30.17 7.20
CA ASP A 283 11.37 30.00 7.78
C ASP A 283 11.20 29.59 9.25
N VAL A 284 11.72 28.40 9.59
CA VAL A 284 11.57 27.77 10.91
C VAL A 284 12.81 27.89 11.79
N GLY A 285 13.86 28.61 11.34
CA GLY A 285 15.13 28.75 12.05
C GLY A 285 15.10 29.73 13.24
N GLY A 286 14.07 30.57 13.34
CA GLY A 286 13.94 31.58 14.39
C GLY A 286 13.55 31.02 15.76
N THR A 287 13.77 31.81 16.82
CA THR A 287 13.48 31.45 18.22
C THR A 287 12.14 31.99 18.76
N GLY A 288 11.43 32.81 17.99
CA GLY A 288 10.14 33.39 18.38
C GLY A 288 9.01 32.36 18.43
N SER A 289 7.92 32.66 19.15
CA SER A 289 6.76 31.75 19.30
C SER A 289 5.75 31.81 18.14
N ALA A 290 6.02 32.62 17.12
CA ALA A 290 5.19 32.74 15.94
C ALA A 290 6.05 32.77 14.67
N LEU A 291 5.47 32.31 13.58
CA LEU A 291 6.07 32.28 12.25
C LEU A 291 5.19 33.08 11.28
N THR A 292 5.81 33.99 10.54
CA THR A 292 5.15 34.71 9.45
C THR A 292 5.55 34.05 8.14
N ALA A 293 4.56 33.75 7.29
CA ALA A 293 4.82 33.13 6.01
C ALA A 293 5.72 34.04 5.16
N THR A 294 6.85 33.51 4.70
CA THR A 294 7.75 34.21 3.78
C THR A 294 7.15 34.32 2.38
N ARG A 295 6.19 33.45 2.06
CA ARG A 295 5.50 33.40 0.78
C ARG A 295 4.15 32.71 0.90
N GLU A 296 3.25 33.10 0.01
CA GLU A 296 1.95 32.47 -0.20
C GLU A 296 1.74 32.23 -1.69
N TRP A 297 1.21 31.05 -2.02
CA TRP A 297 0.57 30.78 -3.29
C TRP A 297 -0.91 30.51 -3.00
N ASN A 298 -1.77 31.48 -3.32
CA ASN A 298 -3.22 31.33 -3.17
C ASN A 298 -3.79 30.72 -4.46
N LEU A 299 -4.23 29.47 -4.35
CA LEU A 299 -4.68 28.61 -5.44
C LEU A 299 -6.21 28.59 -5.59
N THR A 300 -6.93 29.34 -4.74
CA THR A 300 -8.41 29.31 -4.65
C THR A 300 -9.08 29.51 -6.00
N ALA A 301 -8.59 30.46 -6.81
CA ALA A 301 -9.20 30.81 -8.10
C ALA A 301 -8.95 29.78 -9.20
N ASP A 302 -7.95 28.90 -9.04
CA ASP A 302 -7.62 27.86 -10.02
C ASP A 302 -8.45 26.58 -9.79
N LEU A 303 -8.90 26.36 -8.56
CA LEU A 303 -9.61 25.16 -8.14
C LEU A 303 -11.13 25.28 -8.30
N PRO A 304 -11.85 24.14 -8.46
CA PRO A 304 -13.30 24.14 -8.36
C PRO A 304 -13.75 24.76 -7.02
N PRO A 305 -14.90 25.45 -6.97
CA PRO A 305 -15.42 25.98 -5.71
C PRO A 305 -15.63 24.87 -4.68
N THR A 306 -15.01 25.01 -3.52
CA THR A 306 -15.20 24.14 -2.36
C THR A 306 -15.73 24.96 -1.18
N GLY A 307 -16.34 24.27 -0.22
CA GLY A 307 -16.66 24.89 1.08
C GLY A 307 -15.40 25.42 1.76
N SER A 308 -15.57 26.35 2.70
CA SER A 308 -14.44 26.90 3.45
C SER A 308 -13.85 25.93 4.48
N ASN A 309 -14.58 24.84 4.80
CA ASN A 309 -14.17 23.68 5.61
C ASN A 309 -14.25 22.39 4.79
N ALA A 310 -13.71 22.46 3.58
CA ALA A 310 -13.75 21.36 2.61
C ALA A 310 -12.60 21.49 1.60
N GLY A 311 -11.57 22.24 2.00
CA GLY A 311 -10.52 22.76 1.15
C GLY A 311 -9.31 21.86 1.11
N PHE A 312 -8.12 22.45 1.21
CA PHE A 312 -6.89 21.69 1.29
C PHE A 312 -6.72 21.08 2.66
N GLU A 313 -6.60 19.76 2.69
CA GLU A 313 -6.25 19.00 3.90
C GLU A 313 -4.80 18.54 3.90
N ALA A 314 -4.23 18.40 2.72
CA ALA A 314 -3.04 17.59 2.55
C ALA A 314 -2.02 18.24 1.63
N ILE A 315 -0.74 18.02 1.89
CA ILE A 315 0.35 18.46 1.00
C ILE A 315 1.56 17.54 1.08
N THR A 316 2.10 17.18 -0.08
CA THR A 316 3.43 16.58 -0.19
C THR A 316 4.22 17.18 -1.33
N TRP A 317 5.51 16.88 -1.38
CA TRP A 317 6.41 17.33 -2.43
C TRP A 317 7.12 16.15 -3.06
N ILE A 318 7.12 16.08 -4.39
CA ILE A 318 7.81 15.05 -5.17
C ILE A 318 8.95 15.71 -5.97
N PRO A 319 10.18 15.18 -5.91
CA PRO A 319 11.30 15.71 -6.70
C PRO A 319 11.03 15.65 -8.22
N ASP A 320 11.52 16.66 -8.92
CA ASP A 320 11.54 16.70 -10.40
C ASP A 320 12.14 15.44 -11.00
N THR A 321 13.25 14.97 -10.43
CA THR A 321 13.97 13.78 -10.87
C THR A 321 13.13 12.52 -10.76
N SER A 322 12.26 12.43 -9.75
CA SER A 322 11.37 11.28 -9.57
C SER A 322 10.22 11.31 -10.58
N LEU A 323 9.63 12.47 -10.85
CA LEU A 323 8.54 12.62 -11.81
C LEU A 323 9.01 12.40 -13.25
N THR A 324 10.14 13.01 -13.62
CA THR A 324 10.74 12.84 -14.95
C THR A 324 11.18 11.41 -15.20
N ALA A 325 11.82 10.75 -14.23
CA ALA A 325 12.20 9.33 -14.34
C ALA A 325 10.98 8.39 -14.48
N ALA A 326 9.84 8.76 -13.90
CA ALA A 326 8.60 8.00 -14.00
C ALA A 326 7.81 8.27 -15.28
N GLY A 327 8.27 9.17 -16.16
CA GLY A 327 7.55 9.55 -17.38
C GLY A 327 6.29 10.38 -17.12
N PHE A 328 6.23 11.12 -16.02
CA PHE A 328 5.11 11.99 -15.67
C PHE A 328 4.83 13.00 -16.79
N LYS A 329 3.56 13.19 -17.12
CA LYS A 329 3.10 14.20 -18.08
C LYS A 329 2.48 15.38 -17.36
N ASP A 330 2.77 16.56 -17.87
CA ASP A 330 2.08 17.78 -17.48
C ASP A 330 0.70 17.79 -18.15
N ALA A 331 -0.35 17.66 -17.34
CA ALA A 331 -1.72 17.65 -17.83
C ALA A 331 -2.16 18.98 -18.47
N SER A 332 -1.50 20.10 -18.16
CA SER A 332 -1.82 21.41 -18.74
C SER A 332 -1.36 21.56 -20.19
N THR A 333 -0.31 20.83 -20.58
CA THR A 333 0.26 20.87 -21.93
C THR A 333 0.06 19.56 -22.71
N GLY A 334 -0.21 18.45 -22.01
CA GLY A 334 -0.25 17.09 -22.57
C GLY A 334 1.13 16.51 -22.90
N ALA A 335 2.20 17.26 -22.66
CA ALA A 335 3.58 16.85 -22.93
C ALA A 335 4.23 16.19 -21.71
N PRO A 336 5.36 15.46 -21.88
CA PRO A 336 6.18 15.04 -20.75
C PRO A 336 6.54 16.22 -19.86
N TYR A 337 6.47 16.03 -18.54
CA TYR A 337 6.85 17.03 -17.56
C TYR A 337 8.32 17.41 -17.72
N ALA A 338 8.57 18.70 -17.96
CA ALA A 338 9.91 19.23 -18.17
C ALA A 338 10.15 20.39 -17.19
N PRO A 339 10.90 20.17 -16.08
CA PRO A 339 11.11 21.19 -15.05
C PRO A 339 11.67 22.51 -15.58
N ALA A 340 12.55 22.45 -16.59
CA ALA A 340 13.14 23.63 -17.23
C ALA A 340 12.13 24.52 -17.98
N GLY A 341 10.90 24.04 -18.21
CA GLY A 341 9.82 24.81 -18.81
C GLY A 341 9.12 25.77 -17.85
N TYR A 342 9.39 25.69 -16.54
CA TYR A 342 8.80 26.57 -15.52
C TYR A 342 9.85 27.56 -14.98
N GLY A 343 9.38 28.64 -14.36
CA GLY A 343 10.26 29.57 -13.63
C GLY A 343 10.97 28.88 -12.45
N ALA A 344 11.93 29.59 -11.84
CA ALA A 344 12.66 29.07 -10.68
C ALA A 344 11.69 28.58 -9.59
N HIS A 345 11.92 27.36 -9.09
CA HIS A 345 11.06 26.68 -8.13
C HIS A 345 11.88 25.67 -7.31
N GLY A 346 11.25 25.08 -6.29
CA GLY A 346 11.89 24.20 -5.29
C GLY A 346 12.33 22.82 -5.79
N GLY A 347 12.59 22.62 -7.09
CA GLY A 347 13.10 21.37 -7.67
C GLY A 347 12.13 20.19 -7.65
N GLY A 348 10.83 20.48 -7.68
CA GLY A 348 9.76 19.47 -7.62
C GLY A 348 8.36 20.07 -7.70
N VAL A 349 7.37 19.17 -7.62
CA VAL A 349 5.94 19.50 -7.69
C VAL A 349 5.31 19.25 -6.32
N PHE A 350 4.45 20.18 -5.88
CA PHE A 350 3.63 20.03 -4.68
C PHE A 350 2.31 19.36 -5.04
N PHE A 351 1.95 18.29 -4.35
CA PHE A 351 0.69 17.58 -4.52
C PHE A 351 -0.20 17.88 -3.32
N LEU A 352 -1.41 18.38 -3.58
CA LEU A 352 -2.35 18.86 -2.57
C LEU A 352 -3.65 18.06 -2.63
N GLY A 353 -4.06 17.49 -1.51
CA GLY A 353 -5.35 16.80 -1.38
C GLY A 353 -6.46 17.76 -0.99
N VAL A 354 -7.65 17.57 -1.56
CA VAL A 354 -8.84 18.37 -1.29
C VAL A 354 -9.90 17.52 -0.61
N GLU A 355 -10.37 17.93 0.57
CA GLU A 355 -11.36 17.22 1.38
C GLU A 355 -12.64 16.96 0.57
N GLY A 356 -13.31 18.04 0.13
CA GLY A 356 -14.66 17.95 -0.41
C GLY A 356 -14.77 17.29 -1.78
N THR A 357 -13.64 16.94 -2.41
CA THR A 357 -13.63 16.33 -3.75
C THR A 357 -12.86 15.01 -3.82
N GLY A 358 -12.12 14.66 -2.77
CA GLY A 358 -11.19 13.52 -2.78
C GLY A 358 -10.15 13.57 -3.91
N THR A 359 -9.88 14.76 -4.46
CA THR A 359 -8.96 14.96 -5.60
C THR A 359 -7.60 15.44 -5.11
N ILE A 360 -6.54 14.98 -5.76
CA ILE A 360 -5.18 15.48 -5.54
C ILE A 360 -4.77 16.35 -6.73
N HIS A 361 -4.27 17.55 -6.47
CA HIS A 361 -3.78 18.47 -7.50
C HIS A 361 -2.28 18.68 -7.38
N GLY A 362 -1.56 18.54 -8.51
CA GLY A 362 -0.12 18.80 -8.59
C GLY A 362 0.16 20.21 -9.09
N TYR A 363 0.98 20.98 -8.37
CA TYR A 363 1.38 22.34 -8.73
C TYR A 363 2.89 22.53 -8.72
N VAL A 364 3.42 23.14 -9.79
CA VAL A 364 4.73 23.79 -9.75
C VAL A 364 4.55 25.15 -9.11
N LEU A 365 5.13 25.34 -7.92
CA LEU A 365 5.09 26.59 -7.17
C LEU A 365 6.40 27.36 -7.38
N GLN A 366 6.35 28.47 -8.11
CA GLN A 366 7.54 29.23 -8.50
C GLN A 366 7.91 30.28 -7.43
N ASP A 367 9.20 30.55 -7.30
CA ASP A 367 9.76 31.54 -6.36
C ASP A 367 9.26 32.97 -6.61
N SER A 368 8.72 33.25 -7.79
CA SER A 368 8.06 34.52 -8.11
C SER A 368 6.72 34.70 -7.41
N GLY A 369 6.10 33.62 -6.91
CA GLY A 369 4.69 33.57 -6.49
C GLY A 369 3.74 33.08 -7.59
N ALA A 370 4.23 32.87 -8.82
CA ALA A 370 3.46 32.21 -9.87
C ALA A 370 3.30 30.72 -9.57
N PHE A 371 2.26 30.11 -10.11
CA PHE A 371 2.01 28.67 -10.01
C PHE A 371 1.48 28.11 -11.32
N THR A 372 1.62 26.80 -11.51
CA THR A 372 1.04 26.07 -12.65
C THR A 372 0.52 24.72 -12.17
N ARG A 373 -0.77 24.44 -12.41
CA ARG A 373 -1.33 23.12 -12.14
C ARG A 373 -0.91 22.15 -13.25
N VAL A 374 -0.20 21.10 -12.86
CA VAL A 374 0.35 20.08 -13.77
C VAL A 374 -0.34 18.72 -13.63
N ALA A 375 -1.18 18.53 -12.61
CA ALA A 375 -2.00 17.34 -12.45
C ALA A 375 -3.31 17.61 -11.69
N SER A 376 -4.32 16.80 -12.00
CA SER A 376 -5.53 16.58 -11.21
C SER A 376 -5.81 15.08 -11.20
N ILE A 377 -5.84 14.47 -10.02
CA ILE A 377 -5.84 13.03 -9.82
C ILE A 377 -7.04 12.64 -8.97
N ALA A 378 -7.97 11.90 -9.56
CA ALA A 378 -9.09 11.34 -8.81
C ALA A 378 -8.60 10.12 -8.00
N THR A 379 -8.75 10.16 -6.67
CA THR A 379 -8.40 9.02 -5.80
C THR A 379 -9.52 7.98 -5.71
N GLY A 380 -10.74 8.38 -6.05
CA GLY A 380 -11.95 7.58 -5.84
C GLY A 380 -12.39 7.49 -4.38
N MET A 381 -11.78 8.26 -3.47
CA MET A 381 -12.22 8.42 -2.08
C MET A 381 -13.20 9.60 -1.96
N ALA A 382 -14.03 9.60 -0.91
CA ALA A 382 -14.96 10.69 -0.63
C ALA A 382 -14.22 11.98 -0.22
N GLY A 383 -13.09 11.83 0.47
CA GLY A 383 -12.16 12.90 0.79
C GLY A 383 -10.70 12.44 0.80
N VAL A 384 -9.79 13.41 0.84
CA VAL A 384 -8.35 13.18 1.01
C VAL A 384 -7.87 14.10 2.10
N MET A 385 -7.48 13.51 3.22
CA MET A 385 -7.09 14.19 4.46
C MET A 385 -5.56 14.23 4.61
N GLU A 386 -4.85 13.31 3.95
CA GLU A 386 -3.39 13.37 3.86
C GLU A 386 -2.87 12.81 2.53
N VAL A 387 -1.74 13.31 2.06
CA VAL A 387 -0.97 12.78 0.93
C VAL A 387 0.49 12.70 1.29
N GLN A 388 1.16 11.57 1.06
CA GLN A 388 2.57 11.40 1.40
C GLN A 388 3.35 10.73 0.28
N TRP A 389 4.47 11.34 -0.10
CA TRP A 389 5.42 10.72 -1.01
C TRP A 389 6.31 9.71 -0.28
N GLU A 390 6.39 8.49 -0.82
CA GLU A 390 7.31 7.45 -0.38
C GLU A 390 8.40 7.25 -1.45
N PRO A 391 9.58 7.88 -1.30
CA PRO A 391 10.60 7.88 -2.34
C PRO A 391 11.08 6.49 -2.75
N GLN A 392 11.17 5.55 -1.80
CA GLN A 392 11.79 4.24 -2.03
C GLN A 392 10.88 3.30 -2.81
N ALA A 393 9.56 3.47 -2.66
CA ALA A 393 8.56 2.73 -3.43
C ALA A 393 8.11 3.50 -4.68
N SER A 394 8.61 4.72 -4.88
CA SER A 394 8.18 5.68 -5.91
C SER A 394 6.65 5.76 -6.00
N ARG A 395 5.97 5.92 -4.85
CA ARG A 395 4.51 6.00 -4.77
C ARG A 395 4.05 7.13 -3.86
N LEU A 396 2.90 7.69 -4.21
CA LEU A 396 2.10 8.50 -3.32
C LEU A 396 1.20 7.62 -2.47
N TRP A 397 1.01 8.01 -1.22
CA TRP A 397 -0.09 7.60 -0.39
C TRP A 397 -1.12 8.71 -0.35
N ALA A 398 -2.40 8.34 -0.37
CA ALA A 398 -3.52 9.22 -0.06
C ALA A 398 -4.32 8.57 1.07
N VAL A 399 -4.76 9.37 2.03
CA VAL A 399 -5.45 8.89 3.23
C VAL A 399 -6.79 9.61 3.34
N CYS A 400 -7.82 8.87 3.73
CA CYS A 400 -9.10 9.42 4.14
C CYS A 400 -9.35 9.04 5.60
N ASP A 401 -10.09 9.88 6.30
CA ASP A 401 -10.49 9.71 7.69
C ASP A 401 -11.63 8.69 7.86
N ASP A 402 -12.33 8.77 9.00
CA ASP A 402 -13.48 7.94 9.33
C ASP A 402 -14.68 8.09 8.38
N THR A 403 -14.77 9.16 7.58
CA THR A 403 -15.78 9.30 6.53
C THR A 403 -15.64 8.22 5.44
N CYS A 404 -14.42 7.72 5.22
CA CYS A 404 -14.14 6.60 4.32
C CYS A 404 -13.81 5.30 5.06
N GLY A 405 -13.93 5.25 6.38
CA GLY A 405 -13.47 4.12 7.18
C GLY A 405 -11.95 4.02 7.33
N GLY A 406 -11.23 5.15 7.37
CA GLY A 406 -9.78 5.20 7.56
C GLY A 406 -9.00 4.57 6.41
N GLN A 407 -9.50 4.68 5.18
CA GLN A 407 -8.92 4.01 4.03
C GLN A 407 -7.69 4.72 3.48
N HIS A 408 -6.83 3.95 2.84
CA HIS A 408 -5.64 4.43 2.15
C HIS A 408 -5.70 4.07 0.67
N ARG A 409 -5.05 4.89 -0.16
CA ARG A 409 -4.72 4.60 -1.55
C ARG A 409 -3.22 4.73 -1.74
N THR A 410 -2.67 3.88 -2.58
CA THR A 410 -1.35 4.15 -3.18
C THR A 410 -1.53 4.53 -4.63
N LEU A 411 -0.69 5.45 -5.12
CA LEU A 411 -0.72 5.92 -6.49
C LEU A 411 0.70 5.98 -7.06
N LYS A 412 0.83 5.67 -8.35
CA LYS A 412 2.08 5.81 -9.12
C LYS A 412 1.79 6.45 -10.46
N VAL A 413 2.81 7.03 -11.08
CA VAL A 413 2.73 7.42 -12.49
C VAL A 413 2.59 6.15 -13.33
N ASP A 414 1.49 6.04 -14.06
CA ASP A 414 1.25 4.97 -15.02
C ASP A 414 2.10 5.21 -16.27
N ALA A 415 2.91 4.22 -16.66
CA ALA A 415 3.91 4.39 -17.71
C ALA A 415 3.29 4.59 -19.11
N ALA A 416 2.07 4.09 -19.33
CA ALA A 416 1.38 4.21 -20.61
C ALA A 416 0.78 5.61 -20.80
N THR A 417 0.15 6.14 -19.75
CA THR A 417 -0.55 7.41 -19.79
C THR A 417 0.34 8.59 -19.39
N GLY A 418 1.31 8.38 -18.51
CA GLY A 418 2.11 9.43 -17.85
C GLY A 418 1.36 10.16 -16.74
N ALA A 419 0.15 9.72 -16.38
CA ALA A 419 -0.65 10.28 -15.29
C ALA A 419 -0.52 9.43 -14.03
N PHE A 420 -0.76 10.02 -12.85
CA PHE A 420 -0.91 9.20 -11.65
C PHE A 420 -2.18 8.36 -11.71
N ALA A 421 -2.05 7.08 -11.37
CA ALA A 421 -3.15 6.15 -11.22
C ALA A 421 -3.08 5.48 -9.85
N VAL A 422 -4.26 5.17 -9.30
CA VAL A 422 -4.36 4.35 -8.08
C VAL A 422 -3.81 2.96 -8.38
N THR A 423 -2.85 2.51 -7.57
CA THR A 423 -2.22 1.20 -7.66
C THR A 423 -2.75 0.21 -6.63
N ALA A 424 -3.24 0.67 -5.48
CA ALA A 424 -3.90 -0.18 -4.49
C ALA A 424 -4.80 0.63 -3.54
N ALA A 425 -5.78 -0.04 -2.96
CA ALA A 425 -6.59 0.44 -1.85
C ALA A 425 -6.35 -0.44 -0.62
N TYR A 426 -6.25 0.17 0.56
CA TYR A 426 -6.08 -0.53 1.83
C TYR A 426 -7.07 -0.04 2.86
N ALA A 427 -7.56 -0.96 3.69
CA ALA A 427 -8.24 -0.62 4.93
C ALA A 427 -7.21 -0.14 5.95
N ARG A 428 -7.67 0.61 6.96
CA ARG A 428 -6.89 0.88 8.18
C ARG A 428 -6.38 -0.42 8.82
N PRO A 429 -5.30 -0.37 9.63
CA PRO A 429 -4.91 -1.51 10.45
C PRO A 429 -6.10 -2.08 11.21
N ALA A 430 -6.27 -3.41 11.22
CA ALA A 430 -7.46 -4.02 11.82
C ALA A 430 -7.63 -3.75 13.32
N GLY A 431 -6.54 -3.42 14.02
CA GLY A 431 -6.56 -3.00 15.43
C GLY A 431 -6.74 -1.49 15.64
N MET A 432 -6.91 -0.70 14.57
CA MET A 432 -7.17 0.73 14.63
C MET A 432 -8.68 0.99 14.59
N PRO A 433 -9.26 1.65 15.62
CA PRO A 433 -10.60 2.23 15.52
C PRO A 433 -10.75 3.17 14.33
N ASP A 434 -11.99 3.48 13.96
CA ASP A 434 -12.27 4.56 13.00
C ASP A 434 -12.03 5.89 13.69
N TYR A 435 -10.83 6.43 13.55
CA TYR A 435 -10.49 7.75 14.05
C TYR A 435 -10.67 8.79 12.93
N ASN A 436 -10.99 10.02 13.32
CA ASN A 436 -10.88 11.18 12.44
C ASN A 436 -9.38 11.45 12.19
N ASN A 437 -8.78 10.73 11.24
CA ASN A 437 -7.36 10.87 10.96
C ASN A 437 -7.12 11.93 9.89
N GLU A 438 -6.55 13.06 10.30
CA GLU A 438 -6.26 14.22 9.42
C GLU A 438 -4.79 14.35 9.05
N GLY A 439 -3.99 13.34 9.39
CA GLY A 439 -2.56 13.33 9.09
C GLY A 439 -1.99 11.94 9.07
N PHE A 440 -0.95 11.76 8.27
CA PHE A 440 -0.26 10.49 8.09
C PHE A 440 1.20 10.74 7.70
N ALA A 441 2.12 9.99 8.30
CA ALA A 441 3.53 10.04 7.95
C ALA A 441 4.14 8.65 7.91
N LEU A 442 4.98 8.42 6.89
CA LEU A 442 5.80 7.22 6.77
C LEU A 442 7.17 7.51 7.34
N ALA A 443 7.70 6.60 8.14
CA ALA A 443 9.09 6.66 8.52
C ALA A 443 10.03 6.54 7.31
N GLY A 444 11.22 7.11 7.47
CA GLY A 444 12.30 6.97 6.50
C GLY A 444 12.71 5.50 6.31
N ALA A 445 13.33 5.19 5.18
CA ALA A 445 13.79 3.82 4.90
C ALA A 445 14.93 3.37 5.81
N ASP A 446 15.65 4.31 6.41
CA ASP A 446 16.63 4.06 7.47
C ASP A 446 16.01 3.46 8.74
N GLU A 447 14.68 3.55 8.90
CA GLU A 447 13.94 2.93 10.00
C GLU A 447 13.30 1.59 9.62
N CYS A 448 13.61 1.05 8.44
CA CYS A 448 13.16 -0.28 8.06
C CYS A 448 13.92 -1.36 8.82
N VAL A 449 13.23 -2.08 9.71
CA VAL A 449 13.81 -3.15 10.53
C VAL A 449 12.96 -4.41 10.37
N ALA A 450 13.61 -5.52 10.01
CA ALA A 450 12.97 -6.83 9.84
C ALA A 450 11.75 -6.81 8.89
N GLY A 451 11.81 -5.98 7.84
CA GLY A 451 10.77 -5.88 6.82
C GLY A 451 9.57 -4.99 7.20
N GLY A 452 9.70 -4.17 8.24
CA GLY A 452 8.68 -3.21 8.65
C GLY A 452 9.27 -1.90 9.13
N LYS A 453 8.57 -0.80 8.89
CA LYS A 453 8.93 0.53 9.37
C LYS A 453 7.74 1.20 10.05
N PRO A 454 7.98 2.15 10.98
CA PRO A 454 6.90 2.89 11.61
C PRO A 454 6.07 3.69 10.60
N VAL A 455 4.79 3.82 10.90
CA VAL A 455 3.94 4.84 10.31
C VAL A 455 3.18 5.53 11.42
N TYR A 456 2.79 6.77 11.18
CA TYR A 456 2.10 7.61 12.15
C TYR A 456 0.82 8.15 11.53
N TRP A 457 -0.21 8.30 12.36
CA TRP A 457 -1.42 9.06 12.03
C TRP A 457 -1.64 10.12 13.09
N SER A 458 -2.17 11.27 12.70
CA SER A 458 -2.76 12.20 13.66
C SER A 458 -4.24 11.87 13.83
N ASP A 459 -4.70 11.87 15.08
CA ASP A 459 -6.11 11.71 15.45
C ASP A 459 -6.61 13.08 15.89
N ASP A 460 -7.30 13.76 14.97
CA ASP A 460 -7.80 15.12 15.14
C ASP A 460 -8.69 15.23 16.39
N SER A 461 -9.51 14.20 16.63
CA SER A 461 -10.42 14.15 17.77
C SER A 461 -9.72 13.94 19.12
N ASN A 462 -8.40 13.73 19.13
CA ASN A 462 -7.60 13.52 20.34
C ASN A 462 -8.17 12.38 21.21
N THR A 463 -8.54 11.26 20.58
CA THR A 463 -9.34 10.23 21.23
C THR A 463 -8.60 9.62 22.41
N GLY A 464 -9.23 9.64 23.59
CA GLY A 464 -8.58 9.17 24.82
C GLY A 464 -7.42 10.07 25.30
N GLY A 465 -7.37 11.33 24.84
CA GLY A 465 -6.32 12.28 25.18
C GLY A 465 -5.02 12.09 24.41
N HIS A 466 -5.07 11.46 23.23
CA HIS A 466 -3.91 11.24 22.37
C HIS A 466 -4.21 11.63 20.93
N ALA A 467 -3.36 12.49 20.35
CA ALA A 467 -3.51 12.97 18.98
C ALA A 467 -2.53 12.31 18.01
N LEU A 468 -1.59 11.47 18.48
CA LEU A 468 -0.71 10.69 17.60
C LEU A 468 -0.87 9.19 17.81
N ARG A 469 -0.98 8.47 16.69
CA ARG A 469 -1.04 7.02 16.61
C ARG A 469 0.18 6.49 15.88
N ARG A 470 0.66 5.30 16.26
CA ARG A 470 1.77 4.60 15.60
C ARG A 470 1.39 3.18 15.26
N GLY A 471 1.66 2.79 14.02
CA GLY A 471 1.60 1.42 13.54
C GLY A 471 2.88 1.05 12.79
N THR A 472 2.80 0.03 11.95
CA THR A 472 3.89 -0.36 11.05
C THR A 472 3.37 -0.62 9.65
N VAL A 473 4.22 -0.43 8.64
CA VAL A 473 3.98 -0.80 7.24
C VAL A 473 5.18 -1.60 6.73
N SER A 474 4.94 -2.50 5.79
CA SER A 474 6.01 -3.26 5.15
C SER A 474 6.98 -2.35 4.39
N CYS A 475 8.25 -2.71 4.51
CA CYS A 475 9.40 -2.22 3.76
C CYS A 475 10.39 -3.40 3.62
#